data_AF-A0A442HRU9-F1
#
_entry.id   AF-A0A442HRU9-F1
#
_cell.length_a   1.000
_cell.length_b   1.000
_cell.length_c   1.000
_cell.angle_alpha   90.00
_cell.angle_beta   90.00
_cell.angle_gamma   90.00
#
_symmetry.space_group_name_H-M   'P 1'
#
loop_
_entity.id
_entity.type
_entity.pdbx_description
1 polymer ?
#
loop_
_entity_poly.entity_id
_entity_poly.type
_entity_poly.pdbx_seq_one_letter_code
_entity_poly.pdbx_strand_id
1 'polypeptide(L)'
;MGPANFAQELLSAADRTGEMSGSDLKALLRRAALVLRNAGCDLGMEADIEEALDGAAAEMRVSKTQLLQSIAMQWLIANSHIPLYKMDDWG
;
A
#
# COMPACT_ATOMS: atom_id res chain seq x y z
N MET A 1 6.64 -11.67 -2.46
CA MET A 1 5.49 -12.22 -1.71
C MET A 1 4.40 -11.14 -1.66
N GLY A 2 3.18 -11.43 -2.14
CA GLY A 2 2.06 -10.47 -2.04
C GLY A 2 1.39 -10.48 -0.66
N PRO A 3 0.53 -9.49 -0.34
CA PRO A 3 -0.16 -9.38 0.96
C PRO A 3 -1.00 -10.62 1.32
N ALA A 4 -1.60 -11.29 0.33
CA ALA A 4 -2.32 -12.55 0.51
C ALA A 4 -1.42 -13.69 1.05
N ASN A 5 -0.15 -13.71 0.67
CA ASN A 5 0.80 -14.73 1.11
C ASN A 5 1.21 -14.53 2.59
N PHE A 6 1.26 -13.28 3.03
CA PHE A 6 1.60 -12.95 4.42
C PHE A 6 0.44 -13.20 5.39
N ALA A 7 -0.81 -12.95 4.96
CA ALA A 7 -1.99 -13.31 5.74
C ALA A 7 -2.09 -14.83 5.98
N GLN A 8 -1.78 -15.64 4.96
CA GLN A 8 -1.74 -17.10 5.08
C GLN A 8 -0.64 -17.57 6.05
N GLU A 9 0.56 -16.94 5.99
CA GLU A 9 1.66 -17.19 6.93
C GLU A 9 1.24 -16.88 8.38
N LEU A 10 0.52 -15.77 8.58
CA LEU A 10 0.01 -15.36 9.90
C LEU A 10 -1.03 -16.35 10.44
N LEU A 11 -1.95 -16.82 9.59
CA LEU A 11 -2.97 -17.80 9.96
C LEU A 11 -2.36 -19.15 10.34
N SER A 12 -1.45 -19.68 9.50
CA SER A 12 -0.75 -20.94 9.78
C SER A 12 0.17 -20.88 10.99
N ALA A 13 0.63 -19.68 11.38
CA ALA A 13 1.36 -19.46 12.62
C ALA A 13 0.43 -19.38 13.84
N ALA A 14 -0.74 -18.76 13.70
CA ALA A 14 -1.76 -18.71 14.74
C ALA A 14 -2.23 -20.11 15.15
N ASP A 15 -2.47 -20.99 14.16
CA ASP A 15 -2.87 -22.38 14.37
C ASP A 15 -1.81 -23.24 15.08
N ARG A 16 -0.53 -22.83 15.04
CA ARG A 16 0.62 -23.56 15.59
C ARG A 16 1.38 -22.78 16.67
N THR A 17 0.71 -21.85 17.33
CA THR A 17 1.32 -20.97 18.36
C THR A 17 2.04 -21.73 19.48
N GLY A 18 1.59 -22.94 19.84
CA GLY A 18 2.25 -23.79 20.83
C GLY A 18 3.51 -24.52 20.33
N GLU A 19 3.71 -24.60 19.01
CA GLU A 19 4.85 -25.26 18.36
C GLU A 19 5.94 -24.27 17.93
N MET A 20 5.65 -22.97 17.99
CA MET A 20 6.56 -21.91 17.58
C MET A 20 7.43 -21.41 18.74
N SER A 21 8.66 -21.00 18.44
CA SER A 21 9.47 -20.29 19.41
C SER A 21 8.86 -18.91 19.70
N GLY A 22 8.94 -18.45 20.96
CA GLY A 22 8.44 -17.13 21.34
C GLY A 22 9.13 -15.98 20.58
N SER A 23 10.37 -16.17 20.14
CA SER A 23 11.08 -15.23 19.26
C SER A 23 10.47 -15.14 17.87
N ASP A 24 10.09 -16.28 17.27
CA ASP A 24 9.52 -16.32 15.92
C ASP A 24 8.12 -15.70 15.91
N LEU A 25 7.31 -16.01 16.92
CA LEU A 25 5.98 -15.40 17.08
C LEU A 25 6.09 -13.87 17.23
N LYS A 26 7.05 -13.39 18.02
CA LYS A 26 7.27 -11.95 18.22
C LYS A 26 7.74 -11.26 16.94
N ALA A 27 8.59 -11.90 16.14
CA ALA A 27 9.03 -11.37 14.84
C ALA A 27 7.86 -11.29 13.84
N LEU A 28 7.02 -12.33 13.79
CA LEU A 28 5.87 -12.39 12.91
C LEU A 28 4.80 -11.34 13.26
N LEU A 29 4.49 -11.15 14.55
CA LEU A 29 3.55 -10.12 15.01
C LEU A 29 4.03 -8.69 14.71
N ARG A 30 5.34 -8.43 14.81
CA ARG A 30 5.92 -7.14 14.41
C ARG A 30 5.76 -6.89 12.91
N ARG A 31 6.02 -7.90 12.07
CA ARG A 31 5.76 -7.84 10.63
C ARG A 31 4.29 -7.56 10.35
N ALA A 32 3.38 -8.19 11.09
CA ALA A 32 1.94 -7.96 10.92
C ALA A 32 1.50 -6.54 11.30
N ALA A 33 1.97 -6.03 12.43
CA ALA A 33 1.70 -4.65 12.84
C ALA A 33 2.24 -3.62 11.82
N LEU A 34 3.40 -3.89 11.23
CA LEU A 34 3.98 -3.05 10.17
C LEU A 34 3.10 -3.05 8.90
N VAL A 35 2.69 -4.23 8.45
CA VAL A 35 1.83 -4.39 7.27
C VAL A 35 0.48 -3.71 7.51
N LEU A 36 -0.14 -3.90 8.68
CA LEU A 36 -1.42 -3.26 9.02
C LEU A 36 -1.31 -1.74 9.09
N ARG A 37 -0.23 -1.21 9.68
CA ARG A 37 0.02 0.24 9.72
C ARG A 37 0.17 0.83 8.32
N ASN A 38 0.78 0.09 7.40
CA ASN A 38 1.00 0.53 6.04
C ASN A 38 -0.20 0.25 5.12
N ALA A 39 -1.07 -0.71 5.46
CA ALA A 39 -2.29 -1.02 4.75
C ALA A 39 -3.37 0.06 4.96
N GLY A 40 -3.33 0.76 6.10
CA GLY A 40 -4.24 1.86 6.45
C GLY A 40 -3.86 3.23 5.90
N CYS A 41 -2.89 3.34 4.98
CA CYS A 41 -2.67 4.59 4.24
C CYS A 41 -3.73 4.72 3.14
N ASP A 42 -5.00 4.74 3.54
CA ASP A 42 -6.04 5.38 2.77
C ASP A 42 -5.75 6.87 2.87
N LEU A 43 -5.70 7.59 1.75
CA LEU A 43 -5.31 9.01 1.73
C LEU A 43 -6.33 9.93 2.42
N GLY A 44 -7.26 9.37 3.21
CA GLY A 44 -8.35 10.09 3.86
C GLY A 44 -9.14 10.88 2.82
N MET A 45 -9.56 10.22 1.75
CA MET A 45 -10.32 10.85 0.68
C MET A 45 -11.80 10.88 1.05
N GLU A 46 -12.49 11.93 0.61
CA GLU A 46 -13.94 12.00 0.74
C GLU A 46 -14.59 10.90 -0.13
N ALA A 47 -15.69 10.32 0.34
CA ALA A 47 -16.27 9.12 -0.27
C ALA A 47 -16.73 9.33 -1.72
N ASP A 48 -17.18 10.54 -2.05
CA ASP A 48 -17.53 10.96 -3.41
C ASP A 48 -16.30 11.05 -4.33
N ILE A 49 -15.17 11.53 -3.80
CA ILE A 49 -13.89 11.54 -4.51
C ILE A 49 -13.40 10.11 -4.76
N GLU A 50 -13.55 9.23 -3.77
CA GLU A 50 -13.18 7.82 -3.93
C GLU A 50 -14.01 7.12 -5.01
N GLU A 51 -15.33 7.33 -5.02
CA GLU A 51 -16.23 6.77 -6.02
C GLU A 51 -15.91 7.29 -7.43
N ALA A 52 -15.65 8.59 -7.57
CA ALA A 52 -15.27 9.20 -8.84
C ALA A 52 -13.95 8.63 -9.37
N LEU A 53 -12.95 8.44 -8.49
CA LEU A 53 -11.67 7.83 -8.86
C LEU A 53 -11.82 6.36 -9.25
N ASP A 54 -12.68 5.61 -8.58
CA ASP A 54 -12.95 4.21 -8.93
C ASP A 54 -13.66 4.09 -10.28
N GLY A 55 -14.63 4.98 -10.56
CA GLY A 55 -15.27 5.08 -11.88
C GLY A 55 -14.28 5.42 -12.99
N ALA A 56 -13.44 6.43 -12.78
CA ALA A 56 -12.42 6.84 -13.74
C ALA A 56 -11.38 5.73 -14.00
N ALA A 57 -10.92 5.06 -12.94
CA ALA A 57 -9.97 3.95 -13.05
C ALA A 57 -10.58 2.79 -13.86
N ALA A 58 -11.85 2.47 -13.65
CA ALA A 58 -12.58 1.45 -14.39
C ALA A 58 -12.71 1.81 -15.89
N GLU A 59 -13.09 3.05 -16.21
CA GLU A 59 -13.17 3.54 -17.59
C GLU A 59 -11.81 3.44 -18.31
N MET A 60 -10.74 3.84 -17.63
CA MET A 60 -9.37 3.79 -18.14
C MET A 60 -8.75 2.38 -18.11
N ARG A 61 -9.44 1.38 -17.53
CA ARG A 61 -8.98 0.00 -17.35
C ARG A 61 -7.63 -0.10 -16.61
N VAL A 62 -7.43 0.75 -15.61
CA VAL A 62 -6.25 0.74 -14.73
C VAL A 62 -6.67 0.53 -13.28
N SER A 63 -5.72 0.20 -12.40
CA SER A 63 -6.01 0.19 -10.95
C SER A 63 -6.12 1.62 -10.40
N LYS A 64 -6.94 1.82 -9.35
CA LYS A 64 -7.03 3.09 -8.62
C LYS A 64 -5.65 3.63 -8.22
N THR A 65 -4.75 2.74 -7.78
CA THR A 65 -3.37 3.07 -7.43
C THR A 65 -2.57 3.60 -8.62
N GLN A 66 -2.67 2.98 -9.81
CA GLN A 66 -2.01 3.47 -11.01
C GLN A 66 -2.55 4.83 -11.46
N LEU A 67 -3.86 5.04 -11.34
CA LEU A 67 -4.48 6.32 -11.64
C LEU A 67 -3.98 7.41 -10.69
N LEU A 68 -3.99 7.16 -9.38
CA LEU A 68 -3.48 8.09 -8.36
C LEU A 68 -2.02 8.45 -8.55
N GLN A 69 -1.15 7.46 -8.84
CA GLN A 69 0.25 7.71 -9.16
C GLN A 69 0.42 8.61 -10.39
N SER A 70 -0.39 8.38 -11.42
CA SER A 70 -0.37 9.18 -12.65
C SER A 70 -0.82 10.62 -12.38
N ILE A 71 -1.91 10.79 -11.63
CA ILE A 71 -2.42 12.12 -11.23
C ILE A 71 -1.36 12.87 -10.42
N ALA A 72 -0.76 12.24 -9.41
CA ALA A 72 0.27 12.84 -8.58
C ALA A 72 1.50 13.26 -9.41
N MET A 73 1.95 12.40 -10.32
CA MET A 73 3.06 12.71 -11.23
C MET A 73 2.75 13.91 -12.13
N GLN A 74 1.58 13.92 -12.78
CA GLN A 74 1.18 15.03 -13.66
C GLN A 74 1.02 16.34 -12.88
N TRP A 75 0.44 16.29 -11.67
CA TRP A 75 0.32 17.46 -10.81
C TRP A 75 1.70 18.01 -10.44
N LEU A 76 2.66 17.14 -10.07
CA LEU A 76 4.03 17.55 -9.75
C LEU A 76 4.75 18.13 -10.97
N ILE A 77 4.58 17.57 -12.17
CA ILE A 77 5.14 18.14 -13.41
C ILE A 77 4.61 19.56 -13.65
N ALA A 78 3.31 19.75 -13.50
CA ALA A 78 2.66 21.00 -13.82
C ALA A 78 2.88 22.08 -12.74
N ASN A 79 3.03 21.69 -11.47
CA ASN A 79 2.98 22.62 -10.34
C ASN A 79 4.29 22.69 -9.52
N SER A 80 5.20 21.72 -9.64
CA SER A 80 6.47 21.79 -8.91
C SER A 80 7.50 22.60 -9.71
N HIS A 81 8.17 23.53 -9.02
CA HIS A 81 9.30 24.27 -9.58
C HIS A 81 10.59 23.44 -9.61
N ILE A 82 10.55 22.16 -9.22
CA ILE A 82 11.71 21.27 -9.15
C ILE A 82 11.62 20.31 -10.34
N PRO A 83 12.59 20.32 -11.27
CA PRO A 83 12.60 19.40 -12.40
C PRO A 83 12.64 17.93 -11.95
N LEU A 84 11.76 17.10 -12.50
CA LEU A 84 11.61 15.67 -12.15
C LEU A 84 12.90 14.85 -12.20
N TYR A 85 13.92 15.25 -12.98
CA TYR A 85 15.20 14.52 -13.06
C TYR A 85 15.97 14.47 -11.72
N LYS A 86 15.57 15.26 -10.72
CA LYS A 86 16.14 15.21 -9.35
C LYS A 86 15.37 14.28 -8.40
N MET A 87 14.24 13.71 -8.80
CA MET A 87 13.44 12.82 -7.94
C MET A 87 13.91 11.36 -8.00
N ASP A 88 14.62 10.95 -9.06
CA ASP A 88 15.28 9.64 -9.14
C ASP A 88 16.49 9.51 -8.20
N ASP A 89 16.93 10.62 -7.58
CA ASP A 89 18.10 10.71 -6.68
C ASP A 89 17.72 10.55 -5.19
N TRP A 90 16.44 10.33 -4.88
CA TRP A 90 15.94 10.02 -3.53
C TRP A 90 15.64 8.52 -3.43
N GLY A 91 16.72 7.73 -3.34
CA GLY A 91 16.70 6.28 -3.12
C GLY A 91 16.21 5.86 -1.73
#